data_AF-A0A1H7SMZ6-F1
#
_entry.id   AF-A0A1H7SMZ6-F1
#
_cell.length_a   1.000
_cell.length_b   1.000
_cell.length_c   1.000
_cell.angle_alpha   90.00
_cell.angle_beta   90.00
_cell.angle_gamma   90.00
#
_symmetry.space_group_name_H-M   'P 1'
#
loop_
_entity.id
_entity.type
_entity.pdbx_description
1 polymer ?
#
loop_
_entity_poly.entity_id
_entity_poly.type
_entity_poly.pdbx_seq_one_letter_code
_entity_poly.pdbx_strand_id
1 'polypeptide(L)'
;MSQSEASSTARAHDALHKLSQELPDACERLDYVKRMTDQAASKVLNLVDSAQDDAEGVRRQGSELSESLQRLAVAPDLSVERARAMMRLCAAYAASAAAFAERVKGLQTEIMMAQDFQDLSGQVINKVLGMLRPAEAPLQELLAQFEAAAPAVEEQLAGVQTPDKALQQDDVDALLAEMGF
;
A
#
# COMPACT_ATOMS: atom_id res chain seq x y z
N MET A 1 -26.09 -37.52 2.54
CA MET A 1 -26.32 -36.11 2.17
C MET A 1 -27.26 -35.53 3.21
N SER A 2 -26.68 -35.03 4.29
CA SER A 2 -27.35 -34.83 5.59
C SER A 2 -27.91 -33.41 5.70
N GLN A 3 -28.95 -33.19 6.52
CA GLN A 3 -29.59 -31.87 6.74
C GLN A 3 -28.60 -30.75 7.11
N SER A 4 -27.42 -31.10 7.63
CA SER A 4 -26.32 -30.19 7.95
C SER A 4 -25.70 -29.54 6.72
N GLU A 5 -25.53 -30.29 5.62
CA GLU A 5 -24.98 -29.77 4.36
C GLU A 5 -25.95 -28.75 3.74
N ALA A 6 -27.24 -29.11 3.64
CA ALA A 6 -28.27 -28.24 3.09
C ALA A 6 -28.47 -26.93 3.88
N SER A 7 -28.30 -26.97 5.21
CA SER A 7 -28.35 -25.78 6.08
C SER A 7 -27.14 -24.86 5.87
N SER A 8 -25.95 -25.41 5.65
CA SER A 8 -24.76 -24.61 5.38
C SER A 8 -24.79 -23.97 3.99
N THR A 9 -25.23 -24.71 2.96
CA THR A 9 -25.36 -24.14 1.60
C THR A 9 -26.39 -23.00 1.56
N ALA A 10 -27.48 -23.10 2.32
CA ALA A 10 -28.48 -22.03 2.44
C ALA A 10 -27.90 -20.77 3.14
N ARG A 11 -27.13 -20.94 4.23
CA ARG A 11 -26.46 -19.81 4.91
C ARG A 11 -25.44 -19.12 4.01
N ALA A 12 -24.67 -19.89 3.24
CA ALA A 12 -23.70 -19.35 2.29
C ALA A 12 -24.37 -18.66 1.09
N HIS A 13 -25.49 -19.19 0.60
CA HIS A 13 -26.29 -18.53 -0.45
C HIS A 13 -26.82 -17.16 0.02
N ASP A 14 -27.38 -17.07 1.22
CA ASP A 14 -27.86 -15.80 1.77
C ASP A 14 -26.71 -14.80 1.98
N ALA A 15 -25.54 -15.28 2.43
CA ALA A 15 -24.35 -14.45 2.58
C ALA A 15 -23.85 -13.91 1.22
N LEU A 16 -23.80 -14.76 0.19
CA LEU A 16 -23.44 -14.38 -1.18
C LEU A 16 -24.44 -13.40 -1.79
N HIS A 17 -25.74 -13.61 -1.56
CA HIS A 17 -26.78 -12.72 -2.05
C HIS A 17 -26.68 -11.32 -1.41
N LYS A 18 -26.47 -11.24 -0.09
CA LYS A 18 -26.22 -9.97 0.61
C LYS A 18 -24.93 -9.31 0.12
N LEU A 19 -23.84 -10.07 0.04
CA LEU A 19 -22.56 -9.57 -0.44
C LEU A 19 -22.68 -9.03 -1.87
N SER A 20 -23.42 -9.69 -2.75
CA SER A 20 -23.67 -9.22 -4.13
C SER A 20 -24.40 -7.87 -4.17
N GLN A 21 -25.21 -7.56 -3.17
CA GLN A 21 -25.91 -6.28 -3.07
C GLN A 21 -25.04 -5.18 -2.45
N GLU A 22 -24.17 -5.54 -1.50
CA GLU A 22 -23.31 -4.60 -0.77
C GLU A 22 -21.96 -4.32 -1.46
N LEU A 23 -21.47 -5.26 -2.29
CA LEU A 23 -20.20 -5.14 -3.04
C LEU A 23 -20.11 -3.86 -3.88
N PRO A 24 -21.14 -3.49 -4.67
CA PRO A 24 -21.10 -2.24 -5.44
C PRO A 24 -20.91 -1.00 -4.55
N ASP A 25 -21.62 -0.89 -3.42
CA ASP A 25 -21.46 0.23 -2.46
C ASP A 25 -20.07 0.19 -1.82
N ALA A 26 -19.56 -0.99 -1.48
CA ALA A 26 -18.21 -1.15 -0.94
C ALA A 26 -17.13 -0.68 -1.94
N CYS A 27 -17.28 -1.02 -3.22
CA CYS A 27 -16.39 -0.55 -4.28
C CYS A 27 -16.43 0.98 -4.44
N GLU A 28 -17.63 1.58 -4.53
CA GLU A 28 -17.78 3.04 -4.62
C GLU A 28 -17.15 3.77 -3.42
N ARG A 29 -17.30 3.21 -2.23
CA ARG A 29 -16.67 3.72 -1.01
C ARG A 29 -15.14 3.65 -1.06
N LEU A 30 -14.57 2.54 -1.53
CA LEU A 30 -13.12 2.41 -1.69
C LEU A 30 -12.58 3.35 -2.78
N ASP A 31 -13.32 3.55 -3.87
CA ASP A 31 -12.99 4.54 -4.89
C ASP A 31 -12.99 5.97 -4.33
N TYR A 32 -13.94 6.28 -3.45
CA TYR A 32 -13.96 7.55 -2.72
C TYR A 32 -12.71 7.72 -1.83
N VAL A 33 -12.34 6.69 -1.07
CA VAL A 33 -11.10 6.68 -0.27
C VAL A 33 -9.88 6.92 -1.14
N LYS A 34 -9.78 6.21 -2.28
CA LYS A 34 -8.68 6.41 -3.24
C LYS A 34 -8.60 7.87 -3.69
N ARG A 35 -9.72 8.45 -4.14
CA ARG A 35 -9.75 9.85 -4.61
C ARG A 35 -9.33 10.85 -3.53
N MET A 36 -9.80 10.66 -2.30
CA MET A 36 -9.40 11.52 -1.19
C MET A 36 -7.92 11.35 -0.84
N THR A 37 -7.39 10.13 -0.90
CA THR A 37 -5.97 9.84 -0.67
C THR A 37 -5.10 10.57 -1.69
N ASP A 38 -5.45 10.44 -2.96
CA ASP A 38 -4.74 11.09 -4.07
C ASP A 38 -4.73 12.62 -3.91
N GLN A 39 -5.88 13.20 -3.51
CA GLN A 39 -6.00 14.64 -3.27
C GLN A 39 -5.17 15.11 -2.07
N ALA A 40 -5.22 14.39 -0.96
CA ALA A 40 -4.46 14.73 0.24
C ALA A 40 -2.95 14.63 -0.01
N ALA A 41 -2.51 13.57 -0.67
CA ALA A 41 -1.10 13.38 -1.06
C ALA A 41 -0.63 14.52 -1.98
N SER A 42 -1.40 14.85 -3.02
CA SER A 42 -1.08 15.95 -3.93
C SER A 42 -0.98 17.29 -3.20
N LYS A 43 -1.90 17.56 -2.27
CA LYS A 43 -1.87 18.79 -1.46
C LYS A 43 -0.62 18.86 -0.59
N VAL A 44 -0.29 17.78 0.13
CA VAL A 44 0.88 17.74 1.01
C VAL A 44 2.18 17.90 0.21
N LEU A 45 2.31 17.24 -0.94
CA LEU A 45 3.48 17.40 -1.82
C LEU A 45 3.67 18.86 -2.25
N ASN A 46 2.60 19.52 -2.72
CA ASN A 46 2.68 20.93 -3.12
C ASN A 46 3.08 21.85 -1.95
N LEU A 47 2.61 21.57 -0.73
CA LEU A 47 2.99 22.34 0.46
C LEU A 47 4.47 22.13 0.82
N VAL A 48 4.96 20.90 0.69
CA VAL A 48 6.37 20.55 0.94
C VAL A 48 7.28 21.20 -0.10
N ASP A 49 6.92 21.15 -1.38
CA ASP A 49 7.71 21.77 -2.46
C ASP A 49 7.83 23.29 -2.24
N SER A 50 6.72 23.96 -1.91
CA SER A 50 6.72 25.38 -1.55
C SER A 50 7.63 25.69 -0.35
N ALA A 51 7.60 24.84 0.68
CA ALA A 51 8.47 24.99 1.85
C ALA A 51 9.96 24.84 1.49
N GLN A 52 10.28 23.94 0.56
CA GLN A 52 11.65 23.69 0.10
C GLN A 52 12.20 24.89 -0.67
N ASP A 53 11.41 25.48 -1.57
CA ASP A 53 11.78 26.68 -2.32
C ASP A 53 12.05 27.87 -1.38
N ASP A 54 11.18 28.07 -0.39
CA ASP A 54 11.36 29.12 0.62
C ASP A 54 12.61 28.87 1.48
N ALA A 55 12.87 27.62 1.87
CA ALA A 55 14.04 27.23 2.63
C ALA A 55 15.34 27.46 1.85
N GLU A 56 15.36 27.16 0.56
CA GLU A 56 16.50 27.40 -0.33
C GLU A 56 16.79 28.90 -0.47
N GLY A 57 15.73 29.73 -0.56
CA GLY A 57 15.84 31.19 -0.54
C GLY A 57 16.56 31.71 0.71
N VAL A 58 16.12 31.28 1.90
CA VAL A 58 16.75 31.66 3.18
C VAL A 58 18.18 31.14 3.27
N ARG A 59 18.43 29.88 2.86
CA ARG A 59 19.77 29.27 2.86
C ARG A 59 20.75 30.08 2.01
N ARG A 60 20.35 30.46 0.80
CA ARG A 60 21.18 31.27 -0.10
C ARG A 60 21.50 32.63 0.49
N GLN A 61 20.48 33.35 0.98
CA GLN A 61 20.66 34.66 1.63
C GLN A 61 21.59 34.58 2.84
N GLY A 62 21.43 33.54 3.66
CA GLY A 62 22.28 33.30 4.84
C GLY A 62 23.73 33.03 4.46
N SER A 63 23.98 32.25 3.40
CA SER A 63 25.33 31.98 2.90
C SER A 63 26.01 33.24 2.37
N GLU A 64 25.32 34.00 1.51
CA GLU A 64 25.82 35.27 0.95
C GLU A 64 26.14 36.30 2.05
N LEU A 65 25.28 36.39 3.07
CA LEU A 65 25.48 37.25 4.23
C LEU A 65 26.69 36.79 5.08
N SER A 66 26.80 35.50 5.35
CA SER A 66 27.90 34.91 6.13
C SER A 66 29.25 35.21 5.48
N GLU A 67 29.39 34.97 4.17
CA GLU A 67 30.61 35.31 3.46
C GLU A 67 30.94 36.81 3.51
N SER A 68 29.91 37.65 3.36
CA SER A 68 30.08 39.11 3.39
C SER A 68 30.52 39.59 4.77
N LEU A 69 30.00 38.99 5.84
CA LEU A 69 30.42 39.25 7.21
C LEU A 69 31.86 38.79 7.46
N GLN A 70 32.25 37.60 6.99
CA GLN A 70 33.62 37.10 7.12
C GLN A 70 34.62 38.02 6.40
N ARG A 71 34.31 38.45 5.17
CA ARG A 71 35.13 39.42 4.43
C ARG A 71 35.22 40.77 5.14
N LEU A 72 34.12 41.22 5.76
CA LEU A 72 34.12 42.47 6.52
C LEU A 72 34.97 42.38 7.79
N ALA A 73 34.91 41.25 8.50
CA ALA A 73 35.56 41.06 9.79
C ALA A 73 37.10 41.11 9.72
N VAL A 74 37.69 40.75 8.58
CA VAL A 74 39.14 40.78 8.35
C VAL A 74 39.60 42.02 7.59
N ALA A 75 38.70 42.93 7.23
CA ALA A 75 39.05 44.13 6.48
C ALA A 75 39.83 45.10 7.37
N PRO A 76 41.00 45.60 6.92
CA PRO A 76 41.85 46.48 7.73
C PRO A 76 41.24 47.86 7.97
N ASP A 77 40.27 48.27 7.15
CA ASP A 77 39.62 49.57 7.16
C ASP A 77 38.08 49.45 7.13
N LEU A 78 37.49 49.35 8.31
CA LEU A 78 36.03 49.35 8.47
C LEU A 78 35.49 50.78 8.59
N SER A 79 34.87 51.29 7.53
CA SER A 79 34.12 52.55 7.60
C SER A 79 32.77 52.39 8.30
N VAL A 80 32.30 53.44 8.98
CA VAL A 80 30.98 53.47 9.62
C VAL A 80 29.84 53.24 8.61
N GLU A 81 29.99 53.75 7.39
CA GLU A 81 29.02 53.57 6.32
C GLU A 81 28.89 52.09 5.91
N ARG A 82 30.02 51.42 5.73
CA ARG A 82 30.08 50.00 5.37
C ARG A 82 29.57 49.11 6.50
N ALA A 83 29.88 49.45 7.76
CA ALA A 83 29.30 48.78 8.93
C ALA A 83 27.77 48.95 8.98
N ARG A 84 27.25 50.16 8.75
CA ARG A 84 25.80 50.42 8.73
C ARG A 84 25.10 49.70 7.58
N ALA A 85 25.73 49.60 6.41
CA ALA A 85 25.21 48.82 5.29
C ALA A 85 25.10 47.32 5.64
N MET A 86 26.14 46.75 6.26
CA MET A 86 26.12 45.36 6.71
C MET A 86 25.08 45.11 7.81
N MET A 87 24.90 46.04 8.75
CA MET A 87 23.82 45.94 9.75
C MET A 87 22.43 45.91 9.11
N ARG A 88 22.20 46.68 8.04
CA ARG A 88 20.93 46.66 7.29
C ARG A 88 20.70 45.31 6.61
N LEU A 89 21.74 44.72 6.02
CA LEU A 89 21.66 43.39 5.43
C LEU A 89 21.36 42.31 6.48
N CYS A 90 22.01 42.36 7.65
CA CYS A 90 21.70 41.48 8.77
C CYS A 90 20.25 41.62 9.23
N ALA A 91 19.75 42.86 9.36
CA ALA A 91 18.37 43.10 9.76
C ALA A 91 17.36 42.57 8.72
N ALA A 92 17.64 42.76 7.43
CA ALA A 92 16.81 42.23 6.35
C ALA A 92 16.78 40.70 6.34
N TYR A 93 17.94 40.04 6.51
CA TYR A 93 18.01 38.59 6.64
C TYR A 93 17.26 38.08 7.88
N ALA A 94 17.43 38.72 9.04
CA ALA A 94 16.73 38.34 10.26
C ALA A 94 15.19 38.44 10.09
N ALA A 95 14.70 39.49 9.42
CA ALA A 95 13.29 39.63 9.09
C ALA A 95 12.80 38.54 8.12
N SER A 96 13.59 38.23 7.08
CA SER A 96 13.33 37.14 6.13
C SER A 96 13.24 35.78 6.83
N ALA A 97 14.21 35.47 7.69
CA ALA A 97 14.24 34.23 8.46
C ALA A 97 13.06 34.09 9.44
N ALA A 98 12.66 35.19 10.08
CA ALA A 98 11.47 35.20 10.94
C ALA A 98 10.18 34.98 10.14
N ALA A 99 10.04 35.62 8.98
CA ALA A 99 8.90 35.42 8.10
C ALA A 99 8.82 33.98 7.55
N PHE A 100 9.97 33.39 7.21
CA PHE A 100 10.07 31.98 6.84
C PHE A 100 9.63 31.06 7.97
N ALA A 101 10.08 31.29 9.21
CA ALA A 101 9.66 30.48 10.36
C ALA A 101 8.14 30.53 10.59
N GLU A 102 7.52 31.71 10.49
CA GLU A 102 6.06 31.83 10.60
C GLU A 102 5.34 31.11 9.45
N ARG A 103 5.89 31.20 8.24
CA ARG A 103 5.34 30.48 7.09
C ARG A 103 5.43 28.96 7.26
N VAL A 104 6.56 28.43 7.72
CA VAL A 104 6.73 26.99 7.98
C VAL A 104 5.70 26.51 9.00
N LYS A 105 5.43 27.29 10.04
CA LYS A 105 4.38 26.99 11.01
C LYS A 105 2.98 26.98 10.36
N GLY A 106 2.71 27.92 9.46
CA GLY A 106 1.49 27.93 8.65
C GLY A 106 1.35 26.66 7.79
N LEU A 107 2.40 26.30 7.06
CA LEU A 107 2.44 25.09 6.22
C LEU A 107 2.27 23.81 7.04
N GLN A 108 2.89 23.71 8.22
CA GLN A 108 2.68 22.59 9.14
C GLN A 108 1.22 22.50 9.59
N THR A 109 0.57 23.63 9.85
CA THR A 109 -0.87 23.67 10.18
C THR A 109 -1.71 23.17 9.01
N GLU A 110 -1.41 23.60 7.78
CA GLU A 110 -2.11 23.17 6.58
C GLU A 110 -1.92 21.68 6.27
N ILE A 111 -0.71 21.15 6.49
CA ILE A 111 -0.42 19.72 6.38
C ILE A 111 -1.23 18.93 7.40
N MET A 112 -1.28 19.39 8.66
CA MET A 112 -2.08 18.75 9.70
C MET A 112 -3.57 18.75 9.35
N MET A 113 -4.11 19.85 8.81
CA MET A 113 -5.49 19.90 8.32
C MET A 113 -5.73 19.00 7.09
N ALA A 114 -4.73 18.80 6.25
CA ALA A 114 -4.82 17.86 5.14
C ALA A 114 -4.90 16.38 5.60
N GLN A 115 -4.54 16.10 6.87
CA GLN A 115 -4.64 14.75 7.46
C GLN A 115 -6.06 14.38 7.88
N ASP A 116 -7.03 15.30 7.89
CA ASP A 116 -8.46 14.98 8.14
C ASP A 116 -8.99 13.91 7.16
N PHE A 117 -8.36 13.79 5.98
CA PHE A 117 -8.60 12.70 5.04
C PHE A 117 -8.42 11.30 5.66
N GLN A 118 -7.43 11.14 6.56
CA GLN A 118 -7.11 9.86 7.18
C GLN A 118 -8.27 9.39 8.07
N ASP A 119 -8.89 10.29 8.84
CA ASP A 119 -10.02 9.96 9.70
C ASP A 119 -11.22 9.51 8.86
N LEU A 120 -11.60 10.30 7.85
CA LEU A 120 -12.70 9.96 6.94
C LEU A 120 -12.43 8.63 6.23
N SER A 121 -11.20 8.40 5.77
CA SER A 121 -10.84 7.17 5.08
C SER A 121 -10.86 5.96 6.00
N GLY A 122 -10.39 6.11 7.24
CA GLY A 122 -10.50 5.08 8.27
C GLY A 122 -11.95 4.73 8.56
N GLN A 123 -12.84 5.73 8.67
CA GLN A 123 -14.28 5.49 8.84
C GLN A 123 -14.89 4.73 7.66
N VAL A 124 -14.52 5.08 6.43
CA VAL A 124 -15.04 4.40 5.23
C VAL A 124 -14.51 2.98 5.14
N ILE A 125 -13.22 2.75 5.37
CA ILE A 125 -12.61 1.40 5.41
C ILE A 125 -13.31 0.53 6.47
N ASN A 126 -13.57 1.07 7.66
CA ASN A 126 -14.27 0.33 8.72
C ASN A 126 -15.70 -0.06 8.32
N LYS A 127 -16.42 0.82 7.60
CA LYS A 127 -17.75 0.50 7.05
C LYS A 127 -17.68 -0.63 6.02
N VAL A 128 -16.73 -0.55 5.09
CA VAL A 128 -16.50 -1.60 4.08
C VAL A 128 -16.14 -2.93 4.75
N LEU A 129 -15.25 -2.91 5.76
CA LEU A 129 -14.96 -4.12 6.55
C LEU A 129 -16.20 -4.69 7.24
N GLY A 130 -17.10 -3.83 7.72
CA GLY A 130 -18.38 -4.24 8.30
C GLY A 130 -19.32 -4.94 7.31
N MET A 131 -19.26 -4.56 6.03
CA MET A 131 -20.03 -5.20 4.94
C MET A 131 -19.43 -6.56 4.54
N LEU A 132 -18.09 -6.66 4.52
CA LEU A 132 -17.40 -7.86 4.04
C LEU A 132 -17.27 -8.96 5.10
N ARG A 133 -17.03 -8.62 6.37
CA ARG A 133 -16.80 -9.60 7.47
C ARG A 133 -17.93 -10.62 7.65
N PRO A 134 -19.22 -10.26 7.59
CA PRO A 134 -20.31 -11.23 7.75
C PRO A 134 -20.33 -12.32 6.67
N ALA A 135 -19.75 -12.08 5.49
CA ALA A 135 -19.69 -13.04 4.40
C ALA A 135 -18.49 -14.01 4.51
N GLU A 136 -17.49 -13.69 5.33
CA GLU A 136 -16.23 -14.45 5.41
C GLU A 136 -16.42 -15.89 5.90
N ALA A 137 -17.04 -16.09 7.07
CA ALA A 137 -17.23 -17.41 7.65
C ALA A 137 -18.17 -18.32 6.81
N PRO A 138 -19.32 -17.85 6.29
CA PRO A 138 -20.16 -18.66 5.41
C PRO A 138 -19.45 -19.10 4.12
N LEU A 139 -18.60 -18.24 3.53
CA LEU A 139 -17.83 -18.58 2.34
C LEU A 139 -16.75 -19.62 2.63
N GLN A 140 -16.06 -19.51 3.77
CA GLN A 140 -15.09 -20.52 4.21
C GLN A 140 -15.75 -21.89 4.47
N GLU A 141 -16.91 -21.90 5.14
CA GLU A 141 -17.69 -23.14 5.35
C GLU A 141 -18.11 -23.79 4.03
N LEU A 142 -18.52 -22.98 3.04
CA LEU A 142 -18.89 -23.45 1.71
C LEU A 142 -17.68 -24.04 0.96
N LEU A 143 -16.54 -23.34 0.95
CA LEU A 143 -15.31 -23.81 0.31
C LEU A 143 -14.84 -25.14 0.90
N ALA A 144 -14.84 -25.28 2.22
CA ALA A 144 -14.46 -26.53 2.90
C ALA A 144 -15.35 -27.71 2.50
N GLN A 145 -16.64 -27.48 2.21
CA GLN A 145 -17.54 -28.53 1.71
C GLN A 145 -17.23 -28.93 0.27
N PHE A 146 -16.91 -27.97 -0.61
CA PHE A 146 -16.53 -28.28 -1.98
C PHE A 146 -15.18 -29.00 -2.05
N GLU A 147 -14.22 -28.66 -1.18
CA GLU A 147 -12.96 -29.39 -1.05
C GLU A 147 -13.16 -30.81 -0.51
N ALA A 148 -14.05 -31.00 0.46
CA ALA A 148 -14.40 -32.32 0.97
C ALA A 148 -15.20 -33.18 -0.04
N ALA A 149 -15.93 -32.53 -0.96
CA ALA A 149 -16.71 -33.17 -2.02
C ALA A 149 -15.92 -33.37 -3.33
N ALA A 150 -14.72 -32.78 -3.46
CA ALA A 150 -13.83 -33.07 -4.56
C ALA A 150 -13.38 -34.54 -4.42
N PRO A 151 -13.72 -35.43 -5.37
CA PRO A 151 -13.16 -36.76 -5.32
C PRO A 151 -11.65 -36.58 -5.40
N ALA A 152 -10.92 -37.20 -4.46
CA ALA A 152 -9.58 -37.64 -4.79
C ALA A 152 -9.75 -38.42 -6.09
N VAL A 153 -9.30 -37.85 -7.20
CA VAL A 153 -9.10 -38.61 -8.42
C VAL A 153 -7.92 -39.51 -8.08
N GLU A 154 -8.17 -40.53 -7.26
CA GLU A 154 -7.48 -41.79 -7.41
C GLU A 154 -7.82 -42.19 -8.84
N GLU A 155 -6.91 -41.83 -9.72
CA GLU A 155 -6.77 -42.38 -11.05
C GLU A 155 -6.53 -43.87 -10.84
N GLN A 156 -7.60 -44.61 -10.53
CA GLN A 156 -7.69 -46.03 -10.76
C GLN A 156 -7.65 -46.16 -12.27
N LEU A 157 -6.44 -46.05 -12.81
CA LEU A 157 -6.05 -46.62 -14.07
C LEU A 157 -6.45 -48.08 -13.96
N ALA A 158 -7.66 -48.39 -14.43
CA ALA A 158 -8.08 -49.72 -14.74
C ALA A 158 -7.16 -50.18 -15.87
N GLY A 159 -5.97 -50.65 -15.48
CA GLY A 159 -5.04 -51.31 -16.37
C GLY A 159 -5.81 -52.41 -17.07
N VAL A 160 -5.74 -52.40 -18.40
CA VAL A 160 -6.32 -53.42 -19.26
C VAL A 160 -5.99 -54.80 -18.66
N GLN A 161 -7.03 -55.50 -18.21
CA GLN A 161 -6.94 -56.90 -17.79
C GLN A 161 -6.61 -57.72 -19.03
N THR A 162 -5.34 -58.08 -19.20
CA THR A 162 -4.96 -59.15 -20.12
C THR A 162 -5.18 -60.50 -19.43
N PRO A 163 -5.78 -61.48 -20.10
CA PRO A 163 -6.13 -62.75 -19.47
C PRO A 163 -4.87 -63.52 -19.07
N ASP A 164 -4.75 -63.77 -17.77
CA ASP A 164 -4.12 -64.91 -17.09
C ASP A 164 -3.02 -65.70 -17.85
N LYS A 165 -2.06 -64.96 -18.40
CA LYS A 165 -0.71 -65.46 -18.69
C LYS A 165 0.24 -64.63 -17.88
N ALA A 166 0.34 -64.96 -16.60
CA ALA A 166 1.59 -64.74 -15.90
C ALA A 166 2.66 -65.46 -16.74
N LEU A 167 3.45 -64.68 -17.50
CA LEU A 167 4.69 -65.18 -18.08
C LEU A 167 5.46 -65.75 -16.88
N GLN A 168 5.51 -67.07 -16.80
CA GLN A 168 6.33 -67.72 -15.79
C GLN A 168 7.78 -67.39 -16.14
N GLN A 169 8.62 -67.26 -15.12
CA GLN A 169 10.00 -66.81 -15.26
C GLN A 169 10.81 -67.66 -16.25
N ASP A 170 10.40 -68.92 -16.46
CA ASP A 170 10.95 -69.85 -17.44
C ASP A 170 10.73 -69.39 -18.90
N ASP A 171 9.63 -68.68 -19.20
CA ASP A 171 9.35 -68.11 -20.53
C ASP A 171 10.27 -66.90 -20.82
N VAL A 172 10.70 -66.19 -19.76
CA VAL A 172 11.62 -65.06 -19.87
C VAL A 172 13.04 -65.55 -20.15
N ASP A 173 13.47 -66.60 -19.46
CA ASP A 173 14.78 -67.22 -19.68
C ASP A 173 14.89 -67.88 -21.06
N ALA A 174 13.81 -68.47 -21.56
CA ALA A 174 13.74 -69.01 -22.92
C ALA A 174 13.87 -67.92 -24.00
N LEU A 175 13.21 -66.77 -23.81
CA LEU A 175 13.32 -65.62 -24.72
C LEU A 175 14.72 -64.98 -24.68
N LEU A 176 15.37 -64.94 -23.52
CA LEU A 176 16.74 -64.44 -23.39
C LEU A 176 17.75 -65.35 -24.10
N ALA A 177 17.58 -66.67 -24.00
CA ALA A 177 18.40 -67.64 -24.71
C ALA A 177 18.23 -67.56 -26.24
N GLU A 178 17.02 -67.28 -26.74
CA GLU A 178 16.76 -67.09 -28.18
C GLU A 178 17.36 -65.78 -28.72
N MET A 179 17.45 -64.73 -27.88
CA MET A 179 18.04 -63.44 -28.24
C MET A 179 19.56 -63.34 -28.03
N GLY A 180 20.20 -64.42 -27.59
CA GLY A 180 21.66 -64.56 -27.57
C GLY A 180 22.37 -63.78 -26.46
N PHE A 181 21.75 -63.64 -25.28
CA PHE A 181 22.41 -63.24 -24.03
C PHE A 181 22.65 -64.43 -23.11
#